data_AF-W7W371-F1
#
_entry.id   AF-W7W371-F1
#
_cell.length_a   1.000
_cell.length_b   1.000
_cell.length_c   1.000
_cell.angle_alpha   90.00
_cell.angle_beta   90.00
_cell.angle_gamma   90.00
#
_symmetry.space_group_name_H-M   'P 1'
#
loop_
_entity.id
_entity.type
_entity.pdbx_description
1 polymer ?
#
loop_
_entity_poly.entity_id
_entity_poly.type
_entity_poly.pdbx_seq_one_letter_code
_entity_poly.pdbx_strand_id
1 'polypeptide(L)' 'MTVFWWIVGVLLMGTGGTAAVTFALYVSSGEDRYMDVARAAWRWTIVFALGAFNITIFKHIILTLISIWRS' A
#
# COMPACT_ATOMS: atom_id res chain seq x y z
N MET A 1 0.20 9.57 14.46
CA MET A 1 0.32 8.30 13.70
C MET A 1 -1.05 7.82 13.22
N THR A 2 -2.13 8.01 13.98
CA THR A 2 -3.48 7.57 13.60
C THR A 2 -3.94 8.06 12.23
N VAL A 3 -3.77 9.36 11.92
CA VAL A 3 -4.15 9.92 10.60
C VAL A 3 -3.36 9.28 9.46
N PHE A 4 -2.06 9.05 9.64
CA PHE A 4 -1.23 8.37 8.63
C PHE A 4 -1.74 6.95 8.35
N TRP A 5 -2.06 6.19 9.39
CA TRP A 5 -2.60 4.84 9.22
C TRP A 5 -3.99 4.82 8.60
N TRP A 6 -4.83 5.83 8.85
CA TRP A 6 -6.08 6.01 8.14
C TRP A 6 -5.87 6.26 6.64
N ILE A 7 -4.95 7.15 6.28
CA ILE A 7 -4.62 7.44 4.87
C ILE A 7 -4.11 6.17 4.19
N VAL A 8 -3.15 5.48 4.79
CA VAL A 8 -2.62 4.21 4.25
C VAL A 8 -3.71 3.17 4.13
N GLY A 9 -4.59 3.04 5.13
CA GLY A 9 -5.72 2.11 5.11
C GLY A 9 -6.68 2.39 3.97
N VAL A 10 -7.06 3.66 3.74
CA VAL A 10 -7.93 4.05 2.61
C VAL A 10 -7.26 3.76 1.27
N LEU A 11 -5.96 4.08 1.13
CA LEU A 11 -5.22 3.82 -0.11
C LEU A 11 -5.15 2.32 -0.40
N LEU A 12 -4.81 1.49 0.60
CA LEU A 12 -4.73 0.04 0.44
C LEU A 12 -6.09 -0.59 0.16
N MET A 13 -7.15 -0.15 0.82
CA MET A 13 -8.51 -0.62 0.51
C MET A 13 -8.94 -0.21 -0.89
N GLY A 14 -8.64 1.03 -1.30
CA GLY A 14 -8.97 1.53 -2.63
C GLY A 14 -8.27 0.73 -3.73
N THR A 15 -6.95 0.63 -3.67
CA THR A 15 -6.18 -0.05 -4.73
C THR A 15 -6.25 -1.57 -4.61
N GLY A 16 -6.13 -2.12 -3.40
CA GLY A 16 -6.17 -3.56 -3.15
C GLY A 16 -7.56 -4.13 -3.36
N GLY A 17 -8.60 -3.41 -2.92
CA GLY A 17 -9.98 -3.77 -3.19
C GLY A 17 -10.31 -3.72 -4.68
N THR A 18 -9.89 -2.67 -5.39
CA THR A 18 -10.05 -2.60 -6.86
C THR A 18 -9.34 -3.74 -7.55
N ALA A 19 -8.10 -4.06 -7.15
CA ALA A 19 -7.35 -5.19 -7.69
C ALA A 19 -8.06 -6.52 -7.46
N ALA A 20 -8.58 -6.77 -6.26
CA ALA A 20 -9.29 -8.00 -5.93
C ALA A 20 -10.60 -8.14 -6.74
N VAL A 21 -11.40 -7.07 -6.83
CA VAL A 21 -12.67 -7.09 -7.57
C VAL A 21 -12.42 -7.31 -9.06
N THR A 22 -11.49 -6.56 -9.65
CA THR A 22 -11.18 -6.69 -11.08
C THR A 22 -10.54 -8.03 -11.41
N PHE A 23 -9.72 -8.59 -10.51
CA PHE A 23 -9.20 -9.94 -10.66
C PHE A 23 -10.32 -11.00 -10.59
N ALA A 24 -11.27 -10.86 -9.67
CA ALA A 24 -12.42 -11.76 -9.61
C ALA A 24 -13.25 -11.69 -10.92
N LEU A 25 -13.44 -10.49 -11.47
CA LEU A 25 -14.08 -10.31 -12.78
C LEU A 25 -13.30 -11.01 -13.90
N TYR A 26 -11.98 -10.87 -13.93
CA TYR A 26 -11.12 -11.61 -14.87
C TYR A 26 -11.32 -13.12 -14.75
N VAL A 27 -11.25 -13.68 -13.53
CA VAL A 27 -11.44 -15.12 -13.29
C VAL A 27 -12.82 -15.60 -13.74
N SER A 28 -13.86 -14.77 -13.56
CA SER A 28 -15.23 -15.13 -13.94
C SER A 28 -15.54 -14.97 -15.44
N SER A 29 -14.87 -14.04 -16.13
CA SER A 29 -15.21 -13.67 -17.52
C SER A 29 -14.18 -14.14 -18.55
N GLY A 30 -12.94 -14.36 -18.15
CA GLY A 30 -11.81 -14.64 -19.04
C GLY A 30 -11.31 -13.43 -19.84
N GLU A 31 -11.88 -12.23 -19.63
CA GLU A 31 -11.54 -11.03 -20.40
C GLU A 31 -10.27 -10.36 -19.88
N ASP A 32 -9.21 -10.36 -20.68
CA ASP A 32 -7.87 -9.87 -20.31
C ASP A 32 -7.85 -8.40 -19.87
N ARG A 33 -8.80 -7.59 -20.34
CA ARG A 33 -8.93 -6.19 -19.91
C ARG A 33 -9.03 -6.06 -18.38
N TYR A 34 -9.72 -6.99 -17.71
CA TYR A 34 -9.83 -6.94 -16.25
C TYR A 34 -8.52 -7.30 -15.55
N MET A 35 -7.72 -8.19 -16.14
CA MET A 35 -6.40 -8.56 -15.62
C MET A 35 -5.41 -7.39 -15.70
N ASP A 36 -5.46 -6.59 -16.77
CA ASP A 36 -4.62 -5.41 -16.90
C ASP A 36 -4.90 -4.37 -15.82
N VAL A 37 -6.18 -4.12 -15.55
CA VAL A 37 -6.59 -3.20 -14.47
C VAL A 37 -6.22 -3.77 -13.09
N ALA A 38 -6.46 -5.06 -12.86
CA ALA A 38 -6.11 -5.72 -11.61
C ALA A 38 -4.61 -5.62 -11.32
N ARG A 39 -3.78 -5.84 -12.34
CA ARG A 39 -2.32 -5.76 -12.23
C ARG A 39 -1.85 -4.34 -11.94
N ALA A 40 -2.44 -3.33 -12.60
CA ALA A 40 -2.11 -1.93 -12.34
C ALA A 40 -2.48 -1.53 -10.90
N ALA A 41 -3.69 -1.87 -10.45
CA ALA A 41 -4.14 -1.58 -9.09
C ALA A 41 -3.31 -2.33 -8.02
N TRP A 42 -2.92 -3.57 -8.30
CA TRP A 42 -2.05 -4.35 -7.40
C TRP A 42 -0.65 -3.73 -7.25
N ARG A 43 -0.05 -3.23 -8.33
CA ARG A 43 1.24 -2.52 -8.28
C ARG A 43 1.18 -1.30 -7.37
N TRP A 44 0.12 -0.50 -7.47
CA TRP A 44 -0.09 0.64 -6.57
C TRP A 44 -0.27 0.22 -5.11
N THR A 45 -0.99 -0.88 -4.87
CA THR A 45 -1.15 -1.46 -3.53
C THR A 45 0.21 -1.79 -2.90
N ILE A 46 1.10 -2.42 -3.66
CA ILE A 46 2.47 -2.72 -3.22
C ILE A 46 3.24 -1.44 -2.92
N VAL A 47 3.17 -0.43 -3.79
CA VAL A 47 3.85 0.87 -3.58
C VAL A 47 3.40 1.52 -2.27
N PHE A 48 2.09 1.55 -1.99
CA PHE A 48 1.58 2.12 -0.75
C PHE A 48 1.96 1.31 0.48
N ALA A 49 1.89 -0.02 0.40
CA ALA A 49 2.27 -0.90 1.51
C ALA A 49 3.77 -0.74 1.86
N LEU A 50 4.65 -0.84 0.87
CA LEU A 50 6.10 -0.70 1.07
C LEU A 50 6.48 0.72 1.44
N GLY A 51 5.84 1.73 0.87
CA GLY A 51 6.04 3.13 1.24
C GLY A 51 5.70 3.38 2.70
N ALA A 52 4.55 2.89 3.15
CA ALA A 52 4.12 3.06 4.54
C ALA A 52 5.05 2.34 5.54
N PHE A 53 5.49 1.13 5.17
CA PHE A 53 6.47 0.37 5.94
C PHE A 53 7.80 1.12 6.07
N ASN A 54 8.35 1.60 4.95
CA ASN A 54 9.60 2.37 4.96
C ASN A 54 9.50 3.63 5.82
N ILE A 55 8.43 4.42 5.67
CA ILE A 55 8.21 5.63 6.49
C ILE A 55 8.23 5.28 7.98
N THR A 56 7.63 4.15 8.37
CA THR A 56 7.60 3.70 9.77
C THR A 56 8.99 3.36 10.28
N ILE A 57 9.79 2.65 9.49
CA ILE A 57 11.19 2.31 9.82
C ILE A 57 12.02 3.59 9.96
N PHE A 58 12.01 4.46 8.95
CA PHE A 58 12.83 5.67 8.96
C PHE A 58 12.47 6.61 10.10
N LYS A 59 11.18 6.72 10.44
CA LYS A 59 10.76 7.46 11.64
C LYS A 59 11.44 6.90 12.90
N HIS A 60 11.47 5.58 13.07
CA HIS A 60 12.09 4.94 14.23
C HIS A 60 13.60 5.17 14.27
N ILE A 61 14.27 5.04 13.11
CA ILE A 61 15.71 5.29 12.96
C ILE A 61 16.05 6.74 13.35
N ILE A 62 15.33 7.72 12.80
CA ILE A 62 15.56 9.14 13.07
C ILE A 62 15.36 9.45 14.56
N LEU A 63 14.28 8.98 15.16
CA LEU A 63 14.01 9.19 16.58
C LEU A 63 15.11 8.57 17.47
N THR A 64 15.61 7.40 17.09
CA THR A 64 16.71 6.71 17.80
C THR A 64 18.02 7.51 17.69
N LEU A 65 18.37 7.98 16.49
CA LEU A 65 19.56 8.82 16.26
C LEU A 65 19.51 10.11 17.08
N ILE A 66 18.35 10.78 17.12
CA ILE A 66 18.16 11.99 17.94
C ILE A 66 18.33 11.69 19.43
N SER A 67 17.81 10.55 19.90
CA SER A 67 17.96 10.13 21.29
C SER A 67 19.41 9.85 21.67
N ILE A 68 20.17 9.19 20.79
CA ILE A 68 21.60 8.91 21.00
C ILE A 68 22.40 10.22 21.00
N TRP A 69 22.13 11.13 20.05
CA TRP A 69 22.86 12.38 19.94
C TRP A 69 22.65 13.33 21.13
N ARG A 70 21.50 13.22 21.82
CA ARG A 70 21.20 14.01 23.01
C ARG A 70 21.78 13.40 24.31
N SER A 71 22.28 12.17 24.27
CA SER A 71 22.95 11.50 25.39
C SER A 71 24.43 11.85 25.45
#